data_AF-A0A914CNF4-F1
#
_entry.id   AF-A0A914CNF4-F1
#
_cell.length_a   1.000
_cell.length_b   1.000
_cell.length_c   1.000
_cell.angle_alpha   90.00
_cell.angle_beta   90.00
_cell.angle_gamma   90.00
#
_symmetry.space_group_name_H-M   'P 1'
#
loop_
_entity.id
_entity.type
_entity.pdbx_description
1 polymer ?
#
loop_
_entity_poly.entity_id
_entity_poly.type
_entity_poly.pdbx_seq_one_letter_code
_entity_poly.pdbx_strand_id
1 'polypeptide(L)'
;MEAQGVSSFKTLCTWSTTRQSCIGMYDPSCATEAAFAQALGVGQQDADQYLAVYGTNNWECGPGYADVVANYYCLENVHLYHNDDRLACLNAYNASVQQNGFSCSAYSTFITCWTNVYKKYCNAIGGYIECNRAKAGALEDAAFCADQLPTCSKNFEAHKLFGMRHKLAAMRIVKKSKNDVSKIH
;
A
#
# COMPACT_ATOMS: atom_id res chain seq x y z
N MET A 1 -0.36 23.16 17.54
CA MET A 1 0.12 22.83 16.18
C MET A 1 -0.75 21.79 15.46
N GLU A 2 -1.74 21.17 16.12
CA GLU A 2 -2.52 20.06 15.53
C GLU A 2 -3.47 20.49 14.40
N ALA A 3 -4.19 21.62 14.50
CA ALA A 3 -5.19 22.01 13.49
C ALA A 3 -4.62 22.31 12.08
N GLN A 4 -3.31 22.54 11.96
CA GLN A 4 -2.70 22.90 10.67
C GLN A 4 -2.49 21.70 9.75
N GLY A 5 -2.11 20.52 10.27
CA GLY A 5 -1.78 19.36 9.44
C GLY A 5 -2.96 18.86 8.59
N VAL A 6 -4.11 18.61 9.23
CA VAL A 6 -5.33 18.19 8.53
C VAL A 6 -5.80 19.27 7.53
N SER A 7 -5.73 20.55 7.90
CA SER A 7 -6.11 21.66 7.01
C SER A 7 -5.22 21.74 5.77
N SER A 8 -3.90 21.60 5.96
CA SER A 8 -2.92 21.55 4.87
C SER A 8 -3.17 20.35 3.95
N PHE A 9 -3.42 19.17 4.50
CA PHE A 9 -3.78 17.99 3.72
C PHE A 9 -5.05 18.23 2.87
N LYS A 10 -6.10 18.81 3.46
CA LYS A 10 -7.32 19.16 2.72
C LYS A 10 -7.05 20.15 1.59
N THR A 11 -6.19 21.13 1.84
CA THR A 11 -5.80 22.13 0.83
C THR A 11 -5.02 21.49 -0.33
N LEU A 12 -4.07 20.61 -0.01
CA LEU A 12 -3.33 19.82 -1.00
C LEU A 12 -4.27 18.98 -1.87
N CYS A 13 -5.29 18.36 -1.27
CA CYS A 13 -6.28 17.62 -2.04
C CYS A 13 -7.12 18.50 -2.97
N THR A 14 -7.53 19.69 -2.53
CA THR A 14 -8.20 20.66 -3.41
C THR A 14 -7.33 21.03 -4.60
N TRP A 15 -6.03 21.27 -4.39
CA TRP A 15 -5.10 21.55 -5.48
C TRP A 15 -4.90 20.36 -6.41
N SER A 16 -4.81 19.15 -5.86
CA SER A 16 -4.70 17.92 -6.65
C SER A 16 -5.91 17.72 -7.55
N THR A 17 -7.12 17.84 -7.01
CA THR A 17 -8.37 17.73 -7.78
C THR A 17 -8.48 18.83 -8.84
N THR A 18 -8.08 20.06 -8.51
CA THR A 18 -8.07 21.17 -9.47
C THR A 18 -7.11 20.88 -10.61
N ARG A 19 -5.89 20.45 -10.31
CA ARG A 19 -4.89 20.06 -11.31
C ARG A 19 -5.41 18.96 -12.21
N GLN A 20 -6.00 17.89 -11.66
CA GLN A 20 -6.60 16.80 -12.44
C GLN A 20 -7.67 17.31 -13.41
N SER A 21 -8.52 18.24 -12.96
CA SER A 21 -9.54 18.85 -13.84
C SER A 21 -8.94 19.66 -14.99
N CYS A 22 -7.77 20.29 -14.79
CA CYS A 22 -7.09 21.07 -15.82
C CYS A 22 -6.36 20.19 -16.84
N ILE A 23 -5.75 19.07 -16.41
CA ILE A 23 -4.99 18.17 -17.29
C ILE A 23 -5.86 17.17 -18.04
N GLY A 24 -7.12 16.97 -17.61
CA GLY A 24 -8.04 16.02 -18.22
C GLY A 24 -7.76 14.56 -17.83
N MET A 25 -8.13 13.61 -18.69
CA MET A 25 -7.81 12.19 -18.44
C MET A 25 -6.30 11.99 -18.48
N TYR A 26 -5.74 11.56 -17.35
CA TYR A 26 -4.37 11.08 -17.25
C TYR A 26 -4.21 9.87 -18.17
N ASP A 27 -3.34 10.00 -19.17
CA ASP A 27 -2.87 8.87 -19.96
C ASP A 27 -1.52 8.41 -19.39
N PRO A 28 -1.46 7.27 -18.67
CA PRO A 28 -0.22 6.75 -18.11
C PRO A 28 0.83 6.45 -19.20
N SER A 29 0.43 6.28 -20.46
CA SER A 29 1.38 6.12 -21.57
C SER A 29 2.13 7.42 -21.92
N CYS A 30 1.56 8.58 -21.60
CA CYS A 30 2.16 9.89 -21.83
C CYS A 30 2.92 10.43 -20.60
N ALA A 31 2.66 9.85 -19.43
CA ALA A 31 3.14 10.31 -18.14
C ALA A 31 4.28 9.41 -17.60
N THR A 32 5.25 9.11 -18.46
CA THR A 32 6.40 8.27 -18.08
C THR A 32 7.44 9.07 -17.31
N GLU A 33 8.29 8.38 -16.55
CA GLU A 33 9.44 8.98 -15.86
C GLU A 33 10.28 9.83 -16.83
N ALA A 34 10.59 9.30 -18.01
CA ALA A 34 11.35 10.00 -19.04
C ALA A 34 10.66 11.27 -19.54
N ALA A 35 9.33 11.22 -19.75
CA ALA A 35 8.56 12.38 -20.15
C ALA A 35 8.57 13.47 -19.07
N PHE A 36 8.44 13.10 -17.79
CA PHE A 36 8.50 14.04 -16.67
C PHE A 36 9.89 14.62 -16.46
N ALA A 37 10.94 13.79 -16.51
CA ALA A 37 12.33 14.24 -16.41
C ALA A 37 12.63 15.29 -17.49
N GLN A 38 12.21 15.02 -18.73
CA GLN A 38 12.39 15.95 -19.85
C GLN A 38 11.55 17.23 -19.70
N ALA A 39 10.25 17.10 -19.37
CA ALA A 39 9.34 18.23 -19.31
C ALA A 39 9.63 19.19 -18.14
N LEU A 40 10.08 18.66 -17.00
CA LEU A 40 10.37 19.43 -15.79
C LEU A 40 11.85 19.81 -15.66
N GLY A 41 12.74 19.23 -16.47
CA GLY A 41 14.18 19.45 -16.36
C GLY A 41 14.77 18.90 -15.06
N VAL A 42 14.23 17.79 -14.55
CA VAL A 42 14.64 17.14 -13.30
C VAL A 42 15.35 15.82 -13.56
N GLY A 43 16.05 15.29 -12.55
CA GLY A 43 16.67 13.98 -12.63
C GLY A 43 15.63 12.85 -12.75
N GLN A 44 16.04 11.73 -13.35
CA GLN A 44 15.24 10.50 -13.46
C GLN A 44 14.66 10.06 -12.09
N GLN A 45 15.50 10.03 -11.06
CA GLN A 45 15.09 9.71 -9.70
C GLN A 45 14.01 10.66 -9.16
N ASP A 46 14.09 11.96 -9.45
CA ASP A 46 13.08 12.93 -9.00
C ASP A 46 11.76 12.74 -9.75
N ALA A 47 11.83 12.39 -11.03
CA ALA A 47 10.66 12.09 -11.86
C ALA A 47 9.95 10.80 -11.42
N ASP A 48 10.70 9.76 -11.08
CA ASP A 48 10.18 8.51 -10.51
C ASP A 48 9.48 8.76 -9.16
N GLN A 49 10.16 9.47 -8.25
CA GLN A 49 9.56 9.88 -6.97
C GLN A 49 8.29 10.70 -7.17
N TYR A 50 8.28 11.60 -8.15
CA TYR A 50 7.10 12.39 -8.46
C TYR A 50 5.91 11.53 -8.88
N LEU A 51 6.13 10.52 -9.73
CA LEU A 51 5.08 9.58 -10.16
C LEU A 51 4.53 8.78 -8.98
N ALA A 52 5.39 8.21 -8.14
CA ALA A 52 4.95 7.48 -6.96
C ALA A 52 4.14 8.38 -5.99
N VAL A 53 4.57 9.63 -5.80
CA VAL A 53 3.83 10.63 -5.00
C VAL A 53 2.51 11.01 -5.67
N TYR A 54 2.47 11.12 -6.99
CA TYR A 54 1.25 11.42 -7.74
C TYR A 54 0.19 10.33 -7.54
N GLY A 55 0.55 9.05 -7.74
CA GLY A 55 -0.38 7.93 -7.52
C GLY A 55 -0.87 7.87 -6.08
N THR A 56 0.04 8.06 -5.11
CA THR A 56 -0.30 8.12 -3.69
C THR A 56 -1.30 9.26 -3.40
N ASN A 57 -1.01 10.48 -3.85
CA ASN A 57 -1.88 11.64 -3.66
C ASN A 57 -3.25 11.47 -4.32
N ASN A 58 -3.32 10.85 -5.50
CA ASN A 58 -4.58 10.58 -6.18
C ASN A 58 -5.46 9.65 -5.34
N TRP A 59 -4.88 8.61 -4.76
CA TRP A 59 -5.63 7.71 -3.89
C TRP A 59 -6.05 8.42 -2.60
N GLU A 60 -5.13 9.12 -1.94
CA GLU A 60 -5.37 9.84 -0.68
C GLU A 60 -6.44 10.91 -0.80
N CYS A 61 -6.46 11.65 -1.91
CA CYS A 61 -7.42 12.72 -2.14
C CYS A 61 -8.72 12.25 -2.80
N GLY A 62 -8.77 10.99 -3.26
CA GLY A 62 -9.95 10.36 -3.82
C GLY A 62 -10.50 9.28 -2.86
N PRO A 63 -10.42 7.97 -3.20
CA PRO A 63 -11.01 6.91 -2.40
C PRO A 63 -10.56 6.84 -0.93
N GLY A 64 -9.33 7.27 -0.64
CA GLY A 64 -8.74 7.22 0.70
C GLY A 64 -9.08 8.42 1.60
N TYR A 65 -9.67 9.49 1.05
CA TYR A 65 -9.75 10.80 1.71
C TYR A 65 -10.37 10.77 3.10
N ALA A 66 -11.54 10.15 3.23
CA ALA A 66 -12.25 10.08 4.49
C ALA A 66 -11.45 9.32 5.57
N ASP A 67 -10.81 8.22 5.19
CA ASP A 67 -10.03 7.39 6.11
C ASP A 67 -8.73 8.10 6.52
N VAL A 68 -8.04 8.76 5.57
CA VAL A 68 -6.81 9.53 5.84
C VAL A 68 -7.10 10.70 6.76
N VAL A 69 -8.13 11.51 6.49
CA VAL A 69 -8.50 12.65 7.35
C VAL A 69 -8.85 12.19 8.76
N ALA A 70 -9.60 11.09 8.89
CA ALA A 70 -10.00 10.56 10.20
C ALA A 70 -8.83 10.00 11.01
N ASN A 71 -7.75 9.56 10.36
CA ASN A 71 -6.60 8.92 11.02
C ASN A 71 -5.30 9.72 10.90
N TYR A 72 -5.37 10.96 10.39
CA TYR A 72 -4.22 11.77 9.99
C TYR A 72 -3.13 11.82 11.06
N TYR A 73 -3.47 12.19 12.29
CA TYR A 73 -2.48 12.31 13.37
C TYR A 73 -1.81 10.99 13.73
N CYS A 74 -2.53 9.87 13.64
CA CYS A 74 -1.90 8.58 13.89
C CYS A 74 -0.86 8.29 12.80
N LEU A 75 -1.23 8.49 11.54
CA LEU A 75 -0.35 8.26 10.39
C LEU A 75 0.91 9.15 10.47
N GLU A 76 0.75 10.42 10.82
CA GLU A 76 1.85 11.36 11.04
C GLU A 76 2.73 10.95 12.23
N ASN A 77 2.13 10.51 13.34
CA ASN A 77 2.91 10.05 14.49
C ASN A 77 3.78 8.83 14.15
N VAL A 78 3.31 7.93 13.30
CA VAL A 78 4.13 6.82 12.79
C VAL A 78 5.30 7.34 11.96
N HIS A 79 5.07 8.34 11.12
CA HIS A 79 6.13 8.97 10.33
C HIS A 79 7.17 9.66 11.23
N LEU A 80 6.74 10.41 12.24
CA LEU A 80 7.61 11.23 13.09
C LEU A 80 8.35 10.42 14.16
N TYR A 81 7.67 9.47 14.81
CA TYR A 81 8.19 8.79 16.00
C TYR A 81 8.55 7.32 15.76
N HIS A 82 8.13 6.74 14.64
CA HIS A 82 8.40 5.34 14.29
C HIS A 82 9.05 5.22 12.91
N ASN A 83 9.84 6.23 12.53
CA ASN A 83 10.52 6.28 11.24
C ASN A 83 11.49 5.12 11.03
N ASP A 84 12.15 4.64 12.09
CA ASP A 84 13.12 3.53 12.00
C ASP A 84 12.47 2.23 11.51
N ASP A 85 11.25 1.91 11.98
CA ASP A 85 10.49 0.74 11.52
C ASP A 85 10.14 0.87 10.02
N ARG A 86 9.85 2.09 9.55
CA ARG A 86 9.56 2.37 8.12
C ARG A 86 10.82 2.28 7.26
N LEU A 87 11.92 2.86 7.74
CA LEU A 87 13.23 2.82 7.07
C LEU A 87 13.77 1.38 7.01
N ALA A 88 13.51 0.55 8.01
CA ALA A 88 13.87 -0.86 7.97
C ALA A 88 13.21 -1.60 6.78
N CYS A 89 11.93 -1.33 6.52
CA CYS A 89 11.23 -1.89 5.36
C CYS A 89 11.81 -1.38 4.03
N LEU A 90 12.10 -0.06 3.93
CA LEU A 90 12.70 0.52 2.73
C LEU A 90 14.10 -0.03 2.47
N ASN A 91 14.92 -0.16 3.51
CA ASN A 91 16.26 -0.72 3.42
C ASN A 91 16.21 -2.19 2.99
N ALA A 92 15.27 -2.98 3.51
CA ALA A 92 15.07 -4.37 3.10
C ALA A 92 14.65 -4.47 1.63
N TYR A 93 13.77 -3.57 1.16
CA TYR A 93 13.40 -3.47 -0.25
C TYR A 93 14.61 -3.14 -1.13
N ASN A 94 15.34 -2.08 -0.82
CA ASN A 94 16.51 -1.65 -1.58
C ASN A 94 17.58 -2.74 -1.63
N ALA A 95 17.85 -3.41 -0.51
CA ALA A 95 18.77 -4.54 -0.46
C ALA A 95 18.30 -5.70 -1.34
N SER A 96 17.00 -6.03 -1.32
CA SER A 96 16.43 -7.07 -2.18
C SER A 96 16.58 -6.74 -3.66
N VAL A 97 16.31 -5.49 -4.05
CA VAL A 97 16.44 -5.03 -5.44
C VAL A 97 17.91 -5.03 -5.87
N GLN A 98 18.82 -4.58 -5.01
CA GLN A 98 20.26 -4.57 -5.32
C GLN A 98 20.81 -6.00 -5.49
N GLN A 99 20.34 -6.96 -4.70
CA GLN A 99 20.84 -8.34 -4.73
C GLN A 99 20.21 -9.18 -5.83
N ASN A 100 18.91 -9.03 -6.08
CA ASN A 100 18.14 -9.94 -6.93
C ASN A 100 17.56 -9.27 -8.18
N GLY A 101 17.77 -7.96 -8.35
CA GLY A 101 17.06 -7.15 -9.32
C GLY A 101 15.62 -6.81 -8.89
N PHE A 102 14.97 -5.96 -9.67
CA PHE A 102 13.58 -5.60 -9.46
C PHE A 102 12.64 -6.79 -9.67
N SER A 103 11.59 -6.90 -8.83
CA SER A 103 10.48 -7.85 -9.03
C SER A 103 9.20 -7.35 -8.35
N CYS A 104 8.03 -7.74 -8.86
CA CYS A 104 6.75 -7.43 -8.21
C CYS A 104 6.65 -8.00 -6.78
N SER A 105 7.34 -9.11 -6.50
CA SER A 105 7.44 -9.67 -5.15
C SER A 105 8.21 -8.77 -4.18
N ALA A 106 9.20 -8.00 -4.65
CA ALA A 106 9.90 -7.02 -3.83
C ALA A 106 8.94 -5.91 -3.37
N TYR A 107 8.11 -5.38 -4.29
CA TYR A 107 7.04 -4.45 -3.92
C TYR A 107 6.01 -5.07 -2.98
N SER A 108 5.54 -6.28 -3.26
CA SER A 108 4.57 -6.96 -2.41
C SER A 108 5.08 -7.13 -0.97
N THR A 109 6.36 -7.50 -0.82
CA THR A 109 7.04 -7.64 0.48
C THR A 109 7.16 -6.28 1.18
N PHE A 110 7.59 -5.25 0.45
CA PHE A 110 7.69 -3.88 0.95
C PHE A 110 6.35 -3.33 1.44
N ILE A 111 5.30 -3.39 0.61
CA ILE A 111 3.95 -2.93 0.94
C ILE A 111 3.42 -3.68 2.17
N THR A 112 3.64 -4.99 2.25
CA THR A 112 3.26 -5.80 3.42
C THR A 112 4.00 -5.37 4.68
N CYS A 113 5.30 -5.06 4.58
CA CYS A 113 6.11 -4.57 5.69
C CYS A 113 5.56 -3.23 6.21
N TRP A 114 5.36 -2.24 5.33
CA TRP A 114 4.77 -0.95 5.69
C TRP A 114 3.36 -1.08 6.27
N THR A 115 2.51 -1.92 5.66
CA THR A 115 1.18 -2.25 6.18
C THR A 115 1.25 -2.73 7.63
N ASN A 116 2.21 -3.59 7.97
CA ASN A 116 2.37 -4.11 9.32
C ASN A 116 2.88 -3.06 10.31
N VAL A 117 3.76 -2.14 9.89
CA VAL A 117 4.22 -1.02 10.71
C VAL A 117 3.04 -0.12 11.07
N TYR A 118 2.26 0.32 10.09
CA TYR A 118 1.10 1.16 10.35
C TYR A 118 -0.02 0.39 11.06
N LYS A 119 -0.15 -0.92 10.86
CA LYS A 119 -1.07 -1.74 11.64
C LYS A 119 -0.69 -1.80 13.12
N LYS A 120 0.60 -1.92 13.42
CA LYS A 120 1.13 -1.99 14.79
C LYS A 120 0.80 -0.73 15.59
N TYR A 121 0.91 0.45 14.97
CA TYR A 121 0.76 1.73 15.67
C TYR A 121 -0.59 2.42 15.46
N CYS A 122 -1.26 2.16 14.33
CA CYS A 122 -2.52 2.80 13.93
C CYS A 122 -3.64 1.81 13.63
N ASN A 123 -3.59 0.62 14.24
CA ASN A 123 -4.58 -0.45 14.11
C ASN A 123 -4.84 -0.91 12.66
N ALA A 124 -5.83 -1.77 12.45
CA ALA A 124 -6.14 -2.32 11.13
C ALA A 124 -6.41 -1.24 10.05
N ILE A 125 -6.96 -0.09 10.44
CA ILE A 125 -7.23 1.03 9.52
C ILE A 125 -5.93 1.70 9.07
N GLY A 126 -4.96 1.93 9.96
CA GLY A 126 -3.64 2.42 9.57
C GLY A 126 -2.96 1.49 8.56
N GLY A 127 -3.02 0.17 8.80
CA GLY A 127 -2.50 -0.81 7.84
C GLY A 127 -3.24 -0.77 6.49
N TYR A 128 -4.57 -0.66 6.50
CA TYR A 128 -5.36 -0.52 5.27
C TYR A 128 -4.98 0.74 4.47
N ILE A 129 -4.83 1.88 5.15
CA ILE A 129 -4.46 3.15 4.52
C ILE A 129 -3.08 3.01 3.88
N GLU A 130 -2.09 2.53 4.63
CA GLU A 130 -0.71 2.44 4.12
C GLU A 130 -0.56 1.41 3.00
N CYS A 131 -1.27 0.29 3.09
CA CYS A 131 -1.30 -0.70 2.01
C CYS A 131 -1.74 -0.05 0.70
N ASN A 132 -2.83 0.72 0.71
CA ASN A 132 -3.34 1.36 -0.49
C ASN A 132 -2.45 2.51 -0.98
N ARG A 133 -1.87 3.31 -0.07
CA ARG A 133 -0.89 4.36 -0.42
C ARG A 133 0.30 3.78 -1.16
N ALA A 134 0.97 2.80 -0.55
CA ALA A 134 2.15 2.17 -1.12
C ALA A 134 1.81 1.40 -2.40
N LYS A 135 0.64 0.76 -2.48
CA LYS A 135 0.14 0.13 -3.70
C LYS A 135 -0.10 1.14 -4.82
N ALA A 136 -0.74 2.29 -4.52
CA ALA A 136 -1.01 3.32 -5.51
C ALA A 136 0.28 3.90 -6.08
N GLY A 137 1.27 4.21 -5.24
CA GLY A 137 2.59 4.65 -5.70
C GLY A 137 3.31 3.59 -6.54
N ALA A 138 3.30 2.32 -6.13
CA ALA A 138 3.95 1.24 -6.87
C ALA A 138 3.33 0.98 -8.25
N LEU A 139 2.04 1.28 -8.44
CA LEU A 139 1.36 1.07 -9.72
C LEU A 139 1.65 2.14 -10.77
N GLU A 140 2.15 3.31 -10.36
CA GLU A 140 2.58 4.34 -11.31
C GLU A 140 3.90 3.95 -12.01
N ASP A 141 4.82 3.30 -11.29
CA ASP A 141 6.07 2.78 -11.85
C ASP A 141 5.90 1.37 -12.45
N ALA A 142 5.21 0.48 -11.73
CA ALA A 142 5.09 -0.93 -12.09
C ALA A 142 3.64 -1.39 -12.25
N ALA A 143 2.89 -0.76 -13.16
CA ALA A 143 1.50 -1.12 -13.46
C ALA A 143 1.32 -2.62 -13.79
N PHE A 144 2.32 -3.25 -14.42
CA PHE A 144 2.33 -4.69 -14.72
C PHE A 144 2.36 -5.60 -13.48
N CYS A 145 2.63 -5.05 -12.30
CA CYS A 145 2.58 -5.78 -11.03
C CYS A 145 1.19 -5.85 -10.40
N ALA A 146 0.15 -5.24 -10.98
CA ALA A 146 -1.16 -5.08 -10.36
C ALA A 146 -1.74 -6.33 -9.69
N ASP A 147 -1.65 -7.48 -10.36
CA ASP A 147 -2.19 -8.76 -9.88
C ASP A 147 -1.28 -9.48 -8.87
N GLN A 148 -0.06 -8.98 -8.66
CA GLN A 148 0.95 -9.54 -7.75
C GLN A 148 1.08 -8.73 -6.46
N LEU A 149 0.56 -7.50 -6.44
CA LEU A 149 0.54 -6.65 -5.25
C LEU A 149 -0.54 -7.10 -4.26
N PRO A 150 -0.34 -6.91 -2.95
CA PRO A 150 -1.30 -7.33 -1.94
C PRO A 150 -2.69 -6.71 -2.16
N THR A 151 -3.72 -7.44 -1.73
CA THR A 151 -5.08 -6.90 -1.64
C THR A 151 -5.19 -6.05 -0.39
N CYS A 152 -5.48 -4.76 -0.56
CA CYS A 152 -5.62 -3.82 0.54
C CYS A 152 -7.09 -3.70 0.94
N SER A 153 -7.48 -4.32 2.06
CA SER A 153 -8.87 -4.30 2.53
C SER A 153 -8.98 -3.88 3.98
N LYS A 154 -10.09 -3.23 4.35
CA LYS A 154 -10.37 -2.85 5.75
C LYS A 154 -10.52 -4.09 6.67
N ASN A 155 -10.77 -5.26 6.08
CA ASN A 155 -11.05 -6.52 6.78
C ASN A 155 -9.84 -7.47 6.84
N PHE A 156 -8.61 -6.95 6.92
CA PHE A 156 -7.38 -7.77 6.93
C PHE A 156 -7.37 -8.90 7.99
N GLU A 157 -8.19 -8.81 9.04
CA GLU A 157 -8.34 -9.87 10.06
C GLU A 157 -9.31 -11.00 9.66
N ALA A 158 -10.27 -10.73 8.78
CA ALA A 158 -11.30 -11.70 8.41
C ALA A 158 -10.77 -12.81 7.49
N HIS A 159 -9.77 -12.53 6.65
CA HIS A 159 -9.21 -13.53 5.73
C HIS A 159 -8.38 -14.60 6.45
N LYS A 160 -7.69 -14.27 7.56
CA LYS A 160 -7.03 -15.28 8.40
C LYS A 160 -8.05 -16.19 9.10
N LEU A 161 -9.19 -15.65 9.53
CA LEU A 161 -10.27 -16.43 10.14
C LEU A 161 -10.98 -17.35 9.13
N PHE A 162 -11.21 -16.89 7.90
CA PHE A 162 -11.78 -17.74 6.84
C PHE A 162 -10.84 -18.87 6.41
N GLY A 163 -9.54 -18.58 6.25
CA GLY A 163 -8.52 -19.60 5.94
C GLY A 163 -8.33 -20.63 7.07
N MET A 164 -8.40 -20.20 8.34
CA MET A 164 -8.38 -21.13 9.48
C MET A 164 -9.65 -21.96 9.58
N ARG A 165 -10.83 -21.39 9.30
CA ARG A 165 -12.10 -22.14 9.27
C ARG A 165 -12.11 -23.24 8.21
N HIS A 166 -11.53 -23.00 7.04
CA HIS A 166 -11.40 -24.02 5.98
C HIS A 166 -10.41 -25.13 6.38
N LYS A 167 -9.26 -24.77 6.98
CA LYS A 167 -8.30 -25.77 7.49
C LYS A 167 -8.90 -26.62 8.63
N LEU A 168 -9.64 -26.01 9.56
CA LEU A 168 -10.33 -26.71 10.65
C LEU A 168 -11.47 -27.62 10.13
N ALA A 169 -12.22 -27.18 9.12
CA ALA A 169 -13.24 -28.00 8.48
C ALA A 169 -12.63 -29.21 7.75
N ALA A 170 -11.54 -29.01 6.99
CA ALA A 170 -10.83 -30.08 6.32
C ALA A 170 -10.25 -31.11 7.32
N MET A 171 -9.67 -30.65 8.43
CA MET A 171 -9.14 -31.54 9.48
C MET A 171 -10.23 -32.35 10.19
N ARG A 172 -11.44 -31.82 10.35
CA ARG A 172 -12.58 -32.57 10.93
C ARG A 172 -13.10 -33.67 9.99
N ILE A 173 -13.09 -33.42 8.67
CA ILE A 173 -13.48 -34.42 7.66
C ILE A 173 -12.49 -35.59 7.64
N VAL A 174 -11.18 -35.30 7.70
CA VAL A 174 -10.13 -36.34 7.74
C VAL A 174 -10.18 -37.17 9.03
N LYS A 175 -10.48 -36.57 10.19
CA LYS A 175 -10.65 -37.33 11.45
C LYS A 175 -11.87 -38.25 11.43
N LYS A 176 -12.98 -37.85 10.81
CA LYS A 176 -14.18 -38.68 10.69
C LYS A 176 -13.91 -39.90 9.80
N SER A 177 -13.26 -39.70 8.65
CA SER A 177 -12.85 -40.77 7.75
C SER A 177 -11.94 -41.82 8.39
N LYS A 178 -10.98 -41.42 9.23
CA LYS A 178 -10.08 -42.38 9.91
C LYS A 178 -10.79 -43.22 10.99
N ASN A 179 -11.78 -42.67 11.68
CA ASN A 179 -12.54 -43.39 12.70
C ASN A 179 -13.57 -44.37 12.11
N ASP A 180 -14.01 -44.16 10.88
CA ASP A 180 -14.91 -45.08 10.18
C ASP A 180 -14.16 -46.30 9.60
N VAL A 181 -12.88 -46.13 9.24
CA VAL A 181 -12.02 -47.23 8.76
C VAL A 181 -11.60 -48.17 9.90
N SER A 182 -11.46 -47.67 11.14
CA SER A 182 -11.06 -48.49 12.30
C SER A 182 -12.19 -49.32 12.91
N LYS A 183 -13.40 -49.32 12.33
CA LYS A 183 -14.56 -50.11 12.78
C LYS A 183 -14.89 -51.31 11.88
N ILE A 184 -14.01 -51.61 10.91
CA ILE A 184 -14.20 -52.68 9.91
C ILE A 184 -13.33 -53.93 10.21
N HIS A 185 -12.73 -54.02 11.41
CA HIS A 185 -12.02 -55.22 11.87
C HIS A 185 -12.53 -55.70 13.22
#